data_AF-A0A2A6MJS1-F1
#
_entry.id   AF-A0A2A6MJS1-F1
#
_cell.length_a   1.000
_cell.length_b   1.000
_cell.length_c   1.000
_cell.angle_alpha   90.00
_cell.angle_beta   90.00
_cell.angle_gamma   90.00
#
_symmetry.space_group_name_H-M   'P 1'
#
loop_
_entity.id
_entity.type
_entity.pdbx_description
1 polymer ?
#
loop_
_entity_poly.entity_id
_entity_poly.type
_entity_poly.pdbx_seq_one_letter_code
_entity_poly.pdbx_strand_id
1 'polypeptide(L)'
;MRRLAAILDADVVGYSRLMGLDEAGTFKALKTCRSSLILPTIAAHRGRIVKQTGDGLLAEFASVVDAVGCAMAIQEMMLQHKEEIDGRRLELRIGIHLGDVIVEDDDIHGDGVTVATRLQEIAPPGGICVSRQVHDQVASKLDFPAVDCGKRKLSDAHGPIRIWRWQPGGAPEQSPAAPPPGEQPVPGRQRPSIAVLPFVNLSSVGEQEHFSDGFTEELIATLARCRWLRVVARNSSFSYKGKSVDVRKVAEDLGVKYVIEGSVRRSGDRIRITAQLLSGESGMLLWAERYDRTLDDIFVLQDEIAGQITGTIEPELGMIEFAALRGHTAADMDAWNIYLKGLWHLYKFNLDDLKIAKQLFERAVELEPSFAQAHARLAYVHIQLGWYGPLDERAERIADATRLAERAIALDSREPAAHLALGRALALGGQPERGIDHLRNALRLDASFAQGHFALGQALCYVDLPEEGIAAISEAFRLSPRDPHLWTFYNMLAIAHYQAGRLAESAAAARASLRQENVTFWPAMVLAAALGAEGRSREASEAVAALLCRRPDMTVDKARAEFYFGSVPAMSEDFIERFVEELRRAGLPA
;
A
#
# COMPACT_ATOMS: atom_id res chain seq x y z
N MET A 1 -14.34 20.62 36.91
CA MET A 1 -13.93 22.04 37.15
C MET A 1 -13.07 22.52 35.98
N ARG A 2 -13.23 23.75 35.47
CA ARG A 2 -12.38 24.30 34.38
C ARG A 2 -11.16 25.05 34.94
N ARG A 3 -9.97 24.80 34.41
CA ARG A 3 -8.74 25.55 34.74
C ARG A 3 -7.73 25.51 33.60
N LEU A 4 -6.80 26.47 33.59
CA LEU A 4 -5.67 26.50 32.66
C LEU A 4 -4.58 25.52 33.12
N ALA A 5 -4.03 24.72 32.20
CA ALA A 5 -2.92 23.80 32.48
C ALA A 5 -1.97 23.69 31.28
N ALA A 6 -0.69 23.42 31.56
CA ALA A 6 0.25 22.98 30.53
C ALA A 6 0.11 21.47 30.36
N ILE A 7 -0.15 21.02 29.14
CA ILE A 7 -0.49 19.65 28.80
C ILE A 7 0.63 19.11 27.94
N LEU A 8 1.20 17.99 28.36
CA LEU A 8 2.23 17.25 27.65
C LEU A 8 1.62 15.92 27.21
N ASP A 9 1.61 15.69 25.90
CA ASP A 9 1.24 14.41 25.31
C ASP A 9 2.48 13.80 24.65
N ALA A 10 2.73 12.52 24.91
CA ALA A 10 3.89 11.79 24.43
C ALA A 10 3.52 10.42 23.91
N ASP A 11 4.14 10.00 22.81
CA ASP A 11 3.87 8.70 22.18
C ASP A 11 5.12 8.09 21.53
N VAL A 12 5.13 6.76 21.42
CA VAL A 12 6.27 5.98 20.90
C VAL A 12 6.20 5.88 19.38
N VAL A 13 7.28 6.22 18.70
CA VAL A 13 7.36 6.20 17.24
C VAL A 13 7.24 4.77 16.70
N GLY A 14 6.13 4.49 16.03
CA GLY A 14 5.91 3.22 15.34
C GLY A 14 5.73 2.03 16.28
N TYR A 15 5.11 2.25 17.44
CA TYR A 15 4.87 1.21 18.44
C TYR A 15 4.16 -0.04 17.89
N SER A 16 3.10 0.09 17.09
CA SER A 16 2.40 -1.05 16.49
C SER A 16 3.31 -1.91 15.61
N ARG A 17 4.29 -1.29 14.94
CA ARG A 17 5.31 -2.00 14.14
C ARG A 17 6.30 -2.73 15.05
N LEU A 18 6.75 -2.10 16.15
CA LEU A 18 7.67 -2.73 17.10
C LEU A 18 7.02 -3.93 17.80
N MET A 19 5.74 -3.78 18.20
CA MET A 19 4.92 -4.86 18.75
C MET A 19 4.75 -6.03 17.78
N GLY A 20 4.60 -5.77 16.48
CA GLY A 20 4.51 -6.83 15.46
C GLY A 20 5.84 -7.55 15.16
N LEU A 21 6.98 -6.96 15.54
CA LEU A 21 8.31 -7.57 15.34
C LEU A 21 8.77 -8.37 16.57
N ASP A 22 8.58 -7.82 17.76
CA ASP A 22 8.91 -8.46 19.04
C ASP A 22 7.98 -7.90 20.12
N GLU A 23 6.83 -8.54 20.30
CA GLU A 23 5.80 -8.15 21.28
C GLU A 23 6.37 -8.14 22.70
N ALA A 24 7.07 -9.20 23.10
CA ALA A 24 7.57 -9.36 24.47
C ALA A 24 8.73 -8.39 24.78
N GLY A 25 9.67 -8.22 23.83
CA GLY A 25 10.79 -7.29 23.97
C GLY A 25 10.35 -5.83 23.92
N THR A 26 9.43 -5.48 23.01
CA THR A 26 8.87 -4.12 22.90
C THR A 26 8.12 -3.72 24.16
N PHE A 27 7.24 -4.59 24.66
CA PHE A 27 6.50 -4.34 25.89
C PHE A 27 7.45 -4.19 27.10
N LYS A 28 8.46 -5.05 27.22
CA LYS A 28 9.44 -5.00 28.32
C LYS A 28 10.31 -3.74 28.27
N ALA A 29 10.80 -3.36 27.09
CA ALA A 29 11.62 -2.17 26.90
C ALA A 29 10.83 -0.89 27.17
N LEU A 30 9.59 -0.79 26.66
CA LEU A 30 8.72 0.34 26.96
C LEU A 30 8.40 0.43 28.46
N LYS A 31 8.08 -0.70 29.11
CA LYS A 31 7.79 -0.73 30.55
C LYS A 31 9.01 -0.31 31.38
N THR A 32 10.20 -0.74 30.99
CA THR A 32 11.47 -0.37 31.65
C THR A 32 11.76 1.10 31.47
N CYS A 33 11.73 1.61 30.23
CA CYS A 33 11.91 3.01 29.92
C CYS A 33 10.90 3.91 30.65
N ARG A 34 9.61 3.54 30.62
CA ARG A 34 8.55 4.28 31.30
C ARG A 34 8.77 4.35 32.80
N SER A 35 9.04 3.22 33.45
CA SER A 35 9.21 3.17 34.92
C SER A 35 10.52 3.76 35.44
N SER A 36 11.61 3.67 34.67
CA SER A 36 12.94 4.11 35.11
C SER A 36 13.33 5.52 34.65
N LEU A 37 12.75 6.02 33.54
CA LEU A 37 13.10 7.31 32.96
C LEU A 37 11.89 8.26 32.94
N ILE A 38 10.81 7.89 32.27
CA ILE A 38 9.73 8.84 31.94
C ILE A 38 8.95 9.28 33.19
N LEU A 39 8.44 8.34 33.99
CA LEU A 39 7.62 8.67 35.17
C LEU A 39 8.42 9.42 36.26
N PRO A 40 9.67 9.03 36.59
CA PRO A 40 10.51 9.79 37.53
C PRO A 40 10.81 11.20 37.06
N THR A 41 11.08 11.41 35.76
CA THR A 41 11.37 12.76 35.23
C THR A 41 10.12 13.66 35.29
N ILE A 42 8.94 13.13 34.99
CA ILE A 42 7.68 13.89 35.14
C ILE A 42 7.48 14.32 36.59
N ALA A 43 7.69 13.41 37.55
CA ALA A 43 7.57 13.72 38.97
C ALA A 43 8.61 14.76 39.43
N ALA A 44 9.87 14.65 38.97
CA ALA A 44 10.94 15.59 39.29
C ALA A 44 10.64 17.02 38.78
N HIS A 45 9.95 17.13 37.64
CA HIS A 45 9.47 18.39 37.09
C HIS A 45 8.06 18.78 37.60
N ARG A 46 7.59 18.19 38.71
CA ARG A 46 6.29 18.52 39.34
C ARG A 46 5.09 18.34 38.39
N GLY A 47 5.20 17.44 37.42
CA GLY A 47 4.10 17.02 36.57
C GLY A 47 3.24 15.96 37.25
N ARG A 48 1.95 15.97 36.92
CA ARG A 48 1.01 14.93 37.31
C ARG A 48 0.64 14.11 36.08
N ILE A 49 0.79 12.79 36.17
CA ILE A 49 0.33 11.89 35.12
C ILE A 49 -1.19 11.82 35.19
N VAL A 50 -1.84 12.08 34.06
CA VAL A 50 -3.29 12.01 33.92
C VAL A 50 -3.67 10.64 33.40
N LYS A 51 -3.03 10.19 32.32
CA LYS A 51 -3.39 8.92 31.68
C LYS A 51 -2.17 8.24 31.07
N GLN A 52 -2.20 6.91 31.08
CA GLN A 52 -1.27 6.04 30.34
C GLN A 52 -2.10 5.17 29.39
N THR A 53 -1.78 5.20 28.10
CA THR A 53 -2.53 4.46 27.07
C THR A 53 -1.55 3.68 26.20
N GLY A 54 -1.29 2.41 26.52
CA GLY A 54 -0.35 1.60 25.73
C GLY A 54 1.04 2.26 25.66
N ASP A 55 1.37 2.77 24.48
CA ASP A 55 2.52 3.60 24.10
C ASP A 55 2.42 5.08 24.49
N GLY A 56 1.22 5.63 24.50
CA GLY A 56 0.95 7.03 24.82
C GLY A 56 0.93 7.38 26.31
N LEU A 57 1.23 8.63 26.63
CA LEU A 57 1.26 9.20 27.97
C LEU A 57 0.79 10.66 27.94
N LEU A 58 -0.20 10.96 28.79
CA LEU A 58 -0.70 12.31 29.00
C LEU A 58 -0.35 12.78 30.42
N ALA A 59 0.32 13.93 30.52
CA ALA A 59 0.68 14.57 31.78
C ALA A 59 0.30 16.05 31.79
N GLU A 60 -0.05 16.54 32.97
CA GLU A 60 -0.34 17.95 33.21
C GLU A 60 0.70 18.59 34.13
N PHE A 61 0.95 19.87 33.89
CA PHE A 61 1.89 20.69 34.66
C PHE A 61 1.23 22.02 35.01
N ALA A 62 1.51 22.51 36.22
CA ALA A 62 1.12 23.86 36.63
C ALA A 62 1.98 24.95 35.96
N SER A 63 3.12 24.58 35.38
CA SER A 63 4.09 25.49 34.77
C SER A 63 4.50 24.99 33.39
N VAL A 64 4.42 25.87 32.40
CA VAL A 64 4.88 25.61 31.03
C VAL A 64 6.39 25.35 30.99
N VAL A 65 7.16 26.07 31.82
CA VAL A 65 8.61 25.90 31.94
C VAL A 65 8.94 24.50 32.45
N ASP A 66 8.18 24.01 33.43
CA ASP A 66 8.37 22.66 33.96
C ASP A 66 8.02 21.59 32.91
N ALA A 67 6.93 21.79 32.14
CA ALA A 67 6.53 20.88 31.07
C ALA A 67 7.58 20.78 29.96
N VAL A 68 8.09 21.92 29.47
CA VAL A 68 9.11 21.95 28.41
C VAL A 68 10.44 21.40 28.92
N GLY A 69 10.87 21.78 30.13
CA GLY A 69 12.07 21.23 30.75
C GLY A 69 11.99 19.71 30.94
N CYS A 70 10.84 19.20 31.37
CA CYS A 70 10.58 17.77 31.48
C CYS A 70 10.71 17.06 30.13
N ALA A 71 10.12 17.62 29.08
CA ALA A 71 10.16 17.03 27.75
C ALA A 71 11.58 17.00 27.17
N MET A 72 12.36 18.07 27.36
CA MET A 72 13.77 18.12 26.94
C MET A 72 14.59 17.06 27.68
N ALA A 73 14.45 16.97 29.00
CA ALA A 73 15.14 15.98 29.82
C ALA A 73 14.78 14.55 29.39
N ILE A 74 13.50 14.26 29.11
CA ILE A 74 13.08 12.96 28.58
C ILE A 74 13.78 12.67 27.25
N GLN A 75 13.75 13.59 26.28
CA GLN A 75 14.37 13.35 24.96
C GLN A 75 15.90 13.19 25.04
N GLU A 76 16.57 13.93 25.90
CA GLU A 76 18.02 13.81 26.12
C GLU A 76 18.39 12.48 26.79
N MET A 77 17.65 12.08 27.81
CA MET A 77 17.85 10.79 28.48
C MET A 77 17.58 9.62 27.54
N MET A 78 16.53 9.72 26.71
CA MET A 78 16.20 8.74 25.67
C MET A 78 17.32 8.62 24.63
N LEU A 79 17.96 9.73 24.26
CA LEU A 79 19.09 9.73 23.32
C LEU A 79 20.33 9.01 23.90
N GLN A 80 20.55 9.14 25.22
CA GLN A 80 21.67 8.53 25.94
C GLN A 80 21.43 7.06 26.33
N HIS A 81 20.17 6.61 26.35
CA HIS A 81 19.80 5.25 26.71
C HIS A 81 20.21 4.25 25.60
N LYS A 82 20.95 3.20 25.98
CA LYS A 82 21.58 2.24 25.05
C LYS A 82 20.76 0.97 24.78
N GLU A 83 19.56 0.84 25.36
CA GLU A 83 18.70 -0.31 25.09
C GLU A 83 18.15 -0.22 23.67
N GLU A 84 18.54 -1.19 22.84
CA GLU A 84 18.09 -1.36 21.46
C GLU A 84 17.18 -2.58 21.37
N ILE A 85 16.09 -2.44 20.60
CA ILE A 85 15.17 -3.51 20.25
C ILE A 85 15.41 -3.77 18.77
N ASP A 86 15.90 -4.95 18.42
CA ASP A 86 16.23 -5.33 17.03
C ASP A 86 17.15 -4.28 16.34
N GLY A 87 18.18 -3.81 17.07
CA GLY A 87 19.14 -2.81 16.58
C GLY A 87 18.58 -1.39 16.41
N ARG A 88 17.40 -1.08 16.98
CA ARG A 88 16.79 0.26 16.95
C ARG A 88 16.45 0.76 18.35
N ARG A 89 16.62 2.06 18.58
CA ARG A 89 16.27 2.71 19.84
C ARG A 89 14.79 3.09 19.86
N LEU A 90 14.18 3.06 21.05
CA LEU A 90 12.86 3.65 21.24
C LEU A 90 12.95 5.18 21.08
N GLU A 91 12.06 5.77 20.29
CA GLU A 91 11.99 7.22 20.09
C GLU A 91 10.60 7.72 20.50
N LEU A 92 10.54 8.87 21.17
CA LEU A 92 9.31 9.52 21.55
C LEU A 92 9.03 10.75 20.71
N ARG A 93 7.76 11.03 20.49
CA ARG A 93 7.26 12.33 20.01
C ARG A 93 6.55 13.01 21.16
N ILE A 94 6.80 14.31 21.37
CA ILE A 94 6.18 15.07 22.45
C ILE A 94 5.51 16.33 21.91
N GLY A 95 4.26 16.56 22.31
CA GLY A 95 3.50 17.77 22.04
C GLY A 95 3.15 18.50 23.32
N ILE A 96 3.34 19.83 23.35
CA ILE A 96 3.05 20.64 24.54
C ILE A 96 2.16 21.84 24.19
N HIS A 97 1.06 21.97 24.91
CA HIS A 97 0.14 23.10 24.78
C HIS A 97 -0.25 23.68 26.14
N LEU A 98 -0.53 25.00 26.17
CA LEU A 98 -1.14 25.67 27.30
C LEU A 98 -2.57 26.04 26.94
N GLY A 99 -3.54 25.40 27.60
CA GLY A 99 -4.96 25.59 27.29
C GLY A 99 -5.87 25.24 28.47
N ASP A 100 -7.16 25.56 28.31
CA ASP A 100 -8.18 25.24 29.30
C ASP A 100 -8.48 23.73 29.29
N VAL A 101 -8.58 23.15 30.49
CA VAL A 101 -8.96 21.75 30.70
C VAL A 101 -10.13 21.65 31.66
N ILE A 102 -10.99 20.68 31.42
CA ILE A 102 -12.06 20.24 32.31
C ILE A 102 -11.54 19.03 33.06
N VAL A 103 -11.46 19.14 34.39
CA VAL A 103 -11.08 18.03 35.28
C VAL A 103 -12.34 17.29 35.74
N GLU A 104 -12.35 15.97 35.53
CA GLU A 104 -13.39 15.02 35.93
C GLU A 104 -12.71 13.69 36.34
N ASP A 105 -13.02 13.18 37.54
CA ASP A 105 -12.52 11.89 38.08
C ASP A 105 -11.02 11.60 37.83
N ASP A 106 -10.17 12.58 38.17
CA ASP A 106 -8.72 12.54 38.00
C ASP A 106 -8.19 12.52 36.55
N ASP A 107 -9.07 12.62 35.54
CA ASP A 107 -8.76 12.81 34.12
C ASP A 107 -8.88 14.29 33.69
N ILE A 108 -8.31 14.64 32.53
CA ILE A 108 -8.46 15.95 31.90
C ILE A 108 -9.04 15.82 30.48
N HIS A 109 -10.01 16.67 30.19
CA HIS A 109 -10.68 16.74 28.89
C HIS A 109 -10.75 18.17 28.37
N GLY A 110 -10.83 18.31 27.05
CA GLY A 110 -11.09 19.57 26.40
C GLY A 110 -10.13 19.92 25.27
N ASP A 111 -10.34 21.09 24.73
CA ASP A 111 -9.63 21.66 23.59
C ASP A 111 -8.11 21.68 23.77
N GLY A 112 -7.64 22.00 24.99
CA GLY A 112 -6.22 22.03 25.28
C GLY A 112 -5.52 20.68 25.09
N VAL A 113 -6.20 19.59 25.45
CA VAL A 113 -5.69 18.22 25.30
C VAL A 113 -5.59 17.87 23.82
N THR A 114 -6.63 18.21 23.06
CA THR A 114 -6.66 17.98 21.60
C THR A 114 -5.51 18.68 20.91
N VAL A 115 -5.21 19.93 21.27
CA VAL A 115 -4.07 20.66 20.67
C VAL A 115 -2.74 20.03 21.05
N ALA A 116 -2.54 19.59 22.30
CA ALA A 116 -1.31 18.92 22.74
C ALA A 116 -1.06 17.63 21.95
N THR A 117 -2.09 16.79 21.77
CA THR A 117 -2.03 15.57 20.97
C THR A 117 -1.71 15.84 19.50
N ARG A 118 -2.32 16.87 18.90
CA ARG A 118 -2.01 17.24 17.51
C ARG A 118 -0.59 17.77 17.33
N LEU A 119 -0.06 18.46 18.34
CA LEU A 119 1.35 18.88 18.36
C LEU A 119 2.27 17.67 18.46
N GLN A 120 1.90 16.66 19.26
CA GLN A 120 2.64 15.41 19.39
C GLN A 120 2.70 14.65 18.05
N GLU A 121 1.57 14.52 17.34
CA GLU A 121 1.50 13.80 16.06
C GLU A 121 2.46 14.36 14.99
N ILE A 122 2.67 15.69 14.99
CA ILE A 122 3.55 16.38 14.03
C ILE A 122 4.98 16.56 14.53
N ALA A 123 5.28 16.18 15.78
CA ALA A 123 6.65 16.21 16.29
C ALA A 123 7.51 15.18 15.55
N PRO A 124 8.77 15.49 15.22
CA PRO A 124 9.66 14.51 14.62
C PRO A 124 10.03 13.44 15.67
N PRO A 125 10.47 12.24 15.25
CA PRO A 125 11.05 11.27 16.18
C PRO A 125 12.15 11.92 17.04
N GLY A 126 12.09 11.70 18.35
CA GLY A 126 13.00 12.31 19.32
C GLY A 126 12.83 13.81 19.53
N GLY A 127 11.78 14.44 18.97
CA GLY A 127 11.56 15.88 19.06
C GLY A 127 10.34 16.33 19.86
N ILE A 128 10.25 17.64 20.03
CA ILE A 128 9.19 18.33 20.78
C ILE A 128 8.55 19.38 19.87
N CYS A 129 7.22 19.40 19.80
CA CYS A 129 6.46 20.47 19.18
C CYS A 129 5.65 21.23 20.23
N VAL A 130 5.68 22.56 20.16
CA VAL A 130 5.00 23.43 21.12
C VAL A 130 4.14 24.48 20.42
N SER A 131 3.02 24.86 21.05
CA SER A 131 2.21 25.99 20.56
C SER A 131 2.89 27.33 20.82
N ARG A 132 2.41 28.38 20.14
CA ARG A 132 2.81 29.77 20.42
C ARG A 132 2.75 30.15 21.89
N GLN A 133 1.66 29.83 22.59
CA GLN A 133 1.54 30.24 24.00
C GLN A 133 2.64 29.61 24.87
N VAL A 134 3.04 28.38 24.53
CA VAL A 134 4.12 27.68 25.23
C VAL A 134 5.46 28.33 24.89
N HIS A 135 5.76 28.48 23.59
CA HIS A 135 7.00 29.11 23.11
C HIS A 135 7.22 30.50 23.71
N ASP A 136 6.21 31.37 23.64
CA ASP A 136 6.28 32.76 24.10
C ASP A 136 6.57 32.84 25.62
N GLN A 137 6.20 31.83 26.40
CA GLN A 137 6.45 31.77 27.85
C GLN A 137 7.81 31.15 28.24
N VAL A 138 8.40 30.33 27.37
CA VAL A 138 9.68 29.62 27.66
C VAL A 138 10.89 30.24 26.98
N ALA A 139 10.72 30.96 25.87
CA ALA A 139 11.81 31.50 25.06
C ALA A 139 12.77 32.43 25.83
N SER A 140 12.33 33.03 26.94
CA SER A 140 13.15 33.88 27.81
C SER A 140 13.63 33.19 29.10
N LYS A 141 13.23 31.94 29.35
CA LYS A 141 13.42 31.23 30.63
C LYS A 141 14.14 29.89 30.51
N LEU A 142 14.17 29.29 29.32
CA LEU A 142 14.85 28.04 29.01
C LEU A 142 15.71 28.21 27.76
N ASP A 143 16.84 27.50 27.72
CA ASP A 143 17.63 27.34 26.50
C ASP A 143 16.94 26.35 25.55
N PHE A 144 15.88 26.84 24.90
CA PHE A 144 15.02 26.06 24.01
C PHE A 144 15.15 26.59 22.57
N PRO A 145 16.23 26.22 21.84
CA PRO A 145 16.48 26.68 20.47
C PRO A 145 15.54 25.98 19.48
N ALA A 146 14.27 26.39 19.49
CA ALA A 146 13.23 25.81 18.66
C ALA A 146 13.05 26.56 17.33
N VAL A 147 12.83 25.82 16.27
CA VAL A 147 12.62 26.34 14.91
C VAL A 147 11.14 26.64 14.71
N ASP A 148 10.84 27.83 14.20
CA ASP A 148 9.49 28.25 13.84
C ASP A 148 8.99 27.48 12.60
N CYS A 149 7.90 26.75 12.77
CA CYS A 149 7.29 25.91 11.75
C CYS A 149 6.07 26.58 11.08
N GLY A 150 5.83 27.86 11.35
CA GLY A 150 4.71 28.62 10.80
C GLY A 150 3.36 28.30 11.47
N LYS A 151 2.28 28.87 10.90
CA LYS A 151 0.90 28.63 11.35
C LYS A 151 0.34 27.37 10.70
N ARG A 152 -0.20 26.45 11.51
CA ARG A 152 -0.93 25.26 11.03
C ARG A 152 -2.30 25.19 11.68
N LYS A 153 -3.29 24.71 10.92
CA LYS A 153 -4.60 24.37 11.47
C LYS A 153 -4.51 22.98 12.09
N LEU A 154 -4.66 22.89 13.41
CA LEU A 154 -4.52 21.64 14.17
C LEU A 154 -5.88 20.99 14.53
N SER A 155 -6.95 21.79 14.60
CA SER A 155 -8.33 21.34 14.79
C SER A 155 -9.32 22.35 14.19
N ASP A 156 -10.58 21.94 13.98
CA ASP A 156 -11.63 22.84 13.48
C ASP A 156 -12.14 23.83 14.55
N ALA A 157 -11.93 23.52 15.83
CA ALA A 157 -12.31 24.38 16.96
C ALA A 157 -11.37 25.58 17.15
N HIS A 158 -10.20 25.60 16.49
CA HIS A 158 -9.21 26.65 16.64
C HIS A 158 -8.73 27.21 15.30
N GLY A 159 -8.51 28.54 15.28
CA GLY A 159 -7.79 29.17 14.17
C GLY A 159 -6.34 28.66 14.06
N PRO A 160 -5.63 29.02 12.98
CA PRO A 160 -4.26 28.54 12.75
C PRO A 160 -3.33 28.87 13.93
N ILE A 161 -2.75 27.82 14.54
CA ILE A 161 -1.82 27.93 15.67
C ILE A 161 -0.40 27.94 15.11
N ARG A 162 0.43 28.88 15.58
CA ARG A 162 1.86 28.92 15.23
C ARG A 162 2.63 27.93 16.10
N ILE A 163 3.58 27.21 15.50
CA ILE A 163 4.21 26.03 16.10
C ILE A 163 5.73 26.18 16.07
N TRP A 164 6.38 25.74 17.13
CA TRP A 164 7.84 25.65 17.21
C TRP A 164 8.25 24.21 17.46
N ARG A 165 9.37 23.82 16.86
CA ARG A 165 9.91 22.46 16.93
C ARG A 165 11.33 22.46 17.47
N TRP A 166 11.59 21.58 18.41
CA TRP A 166 12.91 21.37 19.00
C TRP A 166 13.36 19.92 18.86
N GLN A 167 14.67 19.70 18.75
CA GLN A 167 15.32 18.38 18.77
C GLN A 167 16.64 18.43 19.56
N PRO A 168 17.06 17.32 20.20
CA PRO A 168 18.36 17.21 20.86
C PRO A 168 19.53 17.43 19.88
N GLY A 169 20.52 18.22 20.27
CA GLY A 169 21.74 18.47 19.47
C GLY A 169 21.66 19.61 18.46
N GLY A 170 20.53 20.33 18.40
CA GLY A 170 20.31 21.39 17.41
C GLY A 170 19.88 20.84 16.05
N ALA A 171 19.16 21.65 15.27
CA ALA A 171 18.64 21.20 13.97
C ALA A 171 19.79 20.90 13.00
N PRO A 172 19.80 19.76 12.28
CA PRO A 172 20.57 19.68 11.04
C PRO A 172 20.04 20.77 10.08
N GLU A 173 20.93 21.62 9.59
CA GLU A 173 20.69 22.52 8.46
C GLU A 173 20.30 21.67 7.25
N GLN A 174 18.99 21.46 7.09
CA GLN A 174 18.32 21.13 5.83
C GLN A 174 16.81 21.14 6.09
N SER A 175 16.22 22.33 6.04
CA SER A 175 14.84 22.41 5.54
C SER A 175 14.88 22.06 4.05
N PRO A 176 13.92 21.28 3.53
CA PRO A 176 13.56 21.41 2.13
C PRO A 176 13.19 22.88 1.93
N ALA A 177 13.91 23.57 1.05
CA ALA A 177 13.66 24.97 0.74
C ALA A 177 12.16 25.17 0.45
N ALA A 178 11.60 26.26 0.97
CA ALA A 178 10.34 26.77 0.47
C ALA A 178 10.42 26.88 -1.07
N PRO A 179 9.37 26.51 -1.82
CA PRO A 179 9.37 26.74 -3.26
C PRO A 179 9.56 28.24 -3.50
N PRO A 180 10.27 28.63 -4.58
CA PRO A 180 10.51 30.03 -4.88
C PRO A 180 9.18 30.81 -4.93
N PRO A 181 9.14 32.05 -4.43
CA PRO A 181 7.96 32.89 -4.53
C PRO A 181 7.76 33.25 -6.00
N GLY A 182 6.92 32.47 -6.68
CA GLY A 182 6.71 32.56 -8.13
C GLY A 182 5.79 31.48 -8.68
N GLU A 183 5.68 30.31 -8.04
CA GLU A 183 4.63 29.35 -8.38
C GLU A 183 3.40 29.60 -7.50
N GLN A 184 2.44 30.34 -8.05
CA GLN A 184 1.05 30.06 -7.72
C GLN A 184 0.83 28.55 -7.92
N PRO A 185 0.07 27.85 -7.04
CA PRO A 185 -0.26 26.46 -7.29
C PRO A 185 -0.90 26.39 -8.67
N VAL A 186 -0.24 25.70 -9.61
CA VAL A 186 -0.81 25.41 -10.92
C VAL A 186 -2.18 24.78 -10.64
N PRO A 187 -3.30 25.38 -11.07
CA PRO A 187 -4.61 24.77 -10.92
C PRO A 187 -4.59 23.45 -11.70
N GLY A 188 -4.61 22.31 -11.01
CA GLY A 188 -4.57 20.99 -11.63
C GLY A 188 -3.90 19.89 -10.78
N ARG A 189 -3.02 20.24 -9.83
CA ARG A 189 -2.35 19.27 -8.95
C ARG A 189 -3.22 18.89 -7.74
N GLN A 190 -4.14 17.93 -7.88
CA GLN A 190 -4.65 17.20 -6.73
C GLN A 190 -4.66 15.70 -6.99
N ARG A 191 -3.80 14.97 -6.26
CA ARG A 191 -3.85 13.51 -6.21
C ARG A 191 -5.27 13.08 -5.83
N PRO A 192 -5.80 12.00 -6.42
CA PRO A 192 -7.10 11.46 -6.05
C PRO A 192 -7.13 11.20 -4.55
N SER A 193 -8.24 11.55 -3.94
CA SER A 193 -8.40 11.52 -2.50
C SER A 193 -9.68 10.84 -2.10
N ILE A 194 -9.60 10.04 -1.05
CA ILE A 194 -10.65 9.12 -0.66
C ILE A 194 -10.87 9.15 0.85
N ALA A 195 -12.13 9.12 1.27
CA ALA A 195 -12.52 8.86 2.65
C ALA A 195 -13.29 7.55 2.72
N VAL A 196 -13.06 6.75 3.76
CA VAL A 196 -13.88 5.58 4.08
C VAL A 196 -14.77 5.95 5.26
N LEU A 197 -16.09 5.95 5.06
CA LEU A 197 -17.04 6.20 6.13
C LEU A 197 -17.24 4.95 7.00
N PRO A 198 -17.62 5.13 8.28
CA PRO A 198 -17.97 4.02 9.16
C PRO A 198 -19.04 3.13 8.54
N PHE A 199 -18.72 1.85 8.36
CA PHE A 199 -19.67 0.88 7.83
C PHE A 199 -20.85 0.73 8.77
N VAL A 200 -22.06 0.73 8.23
CA VAL A 200 -23.29 0.63 9.02
C VAL A 200 -23.49 -0.82 9.45
N ASN A 201 -23.59 -1.08 10.76
CA ASN A 201 -23.98 -2.38 11.27
C ASN A 201 -25.51 -2.56 11.16
N LEU A 202 -25.95 -3.51 10.33
CA LEU A 202 -27.34 -3.88 10.12
C LEU A 202 -27.73 -5.18 10.85
N SER A 203 -26.92 -5.61 11.82
CA SER A 203 -27.13 -6.84 12.60
C SER A 203 -27.93 -6.54 13.87
N SER A 204 -28.66 -7.54 14.37
CA SER A 204 -29.58 -7.40 15.52
C SER A 204 -28.92 -7.45 16.91
N VAL A 205 -27.59 -7.56 17.00
CA VAL A 205 -26.86 -7.75 18.26
C VAL A 205 -25.86 -6.61 18.48
N GLY A 206 -25.97 -5.92 19.62
CA GLY A 206 -25.17 -4.73 19.97
C GLY A 206 -23.67 -4.97 20.18
N GLU A 207 -23.23 -6.23 20.38
CA GLU A 207 -21.80 -6.58 20.55
C GLU A 207 -20.98 -6.54 19.23
N GLN A 208 -21.59 -6.15 18.09
CA GLN A 208 -20.97 -6.31 16.77
C GLN A 208 -20.58 -4.98 16.09
N GLU A 209 -20.83 -3.84 16.74
CA GLU A 209 -20.43 -2.54 16.21
C GLU A 209 -18.89 -2.37 16.17
N HIS A 210 -18.19 -3.08 17.06
CA HIS A 210 -16.73 -3.19 17.02
C HIS A 210 -16.20 -3.80 15.72
N PHE A 211 -16.95 -4.72 15.09
CA PHE A 211 -16.54 -5.33 13.82
C PHE A 211 -16.69 -4.35 12.66
N SER A 212 -17.81 -3.65 12.54
CA SER A 212 -17.99 -2.65 11.47
C SER A 212 -16.98 -1.51 11.60
N ASP A 213 -16.65 -1.10 12.82
CA ASP A 213 -15.62 -0.09 13.09
C ASP A 213 -14.22 -0.61 12.76
N GLY A 214 -13.88 -1.83 13.22
CA GLY A 214 -12.60 -2.48 12.92
C GLY A 214 -12.39 -2.70 11.43
N PHE A 215 -13.43 -3.12 10.72
CA PHE A 215 -13.42 -3.27 9.27
C PHE A 215 -13.19 -1.94 8.54
N THR A 216 -13.85 -0.87 9.00
CA THR A 216 -13.64 0.47 8.45
C THR A 216 -12.18 0.90 8.64
N GLU A 217 -11.62 0.66 9.83
CA GLU A 217 -10.23 0.99 10.17
C GLU A 217 -9.22 0.19 9.33
N GLU A 218 -9.42 -1.11 9.17
CA GLU A 218 -8.55 -1.96 8.34
C GLU A 218 -8.59 -1.55 6.86
N LEU A 219 -9.77 -1.16 6.35
CA LEU A 219 -9.89 -0.66 4.98
C LEU A 219 -9.15 0.67 4.79
N ILE A 220 -9.21 1.58 5.77
CA ILE A 220 -8.42 2.82 5.76
C ILE A 220 -6.93 2.51 5.77
N ALA A 221 -6.49 1.60 6.65
CA ALA A 221 -5.09 1.20 6.77
C ALA A 221 -4.56 0.56 5.47
N THR A 222 -5.37 -0.30 4.85
CA THR A 222 -5.03 -0.97 3.59
C THR A 222 -4.94 0.02 2.43
N LEU A 223 -5.95 0.89 2.24
CA LEU A 223 -5.92 1.92 1.19
C LEU A 223 -4.77 2.92 1.39
N ALA A 224 -4.39 3.22 2.64
CA ALA A 224 -3.29 4.13 2.94
C ALA A 224 -1.91 3.58 2.50
N ARG A 225 -1.81 2.28 2.19
CA ARG A 225 -0.61 1.69 1.56
C ARG A 225 -0.46 2.11 0.10
N CYS A 226 -1.55 2.45 -0.59
CA CYS A 226 -1.53 2.94 -1.97
C CYS A 226 -1.00 4.39 -2.02
N ARG A 227 0.30 4.53 -2.31
CA ARG A 227 1.06 5.80 -2.24
C ARG A 227 0.54 6.93 -3.12
N TRP A 228 -0.24 6.58 -4.13
CA TRP A 228 -0.75 7.47 -5.14
C TRP A 228 -2.14 8.03 -4.79
N LEU A 229 -2.83 7.43 -3.81
CA LEU A 229 -4.08 7.93 -3.24
C LEU A 229 -3.83 8.69 -1.94
N ARG A 230 -4.56 9.79 -1.74
CA ARG A 230 -4.63 10.45 -0.44
C ARG A 230 -5.83 9.92 0.34
N VAL A 231 -5.57 9.13 1.38
CA VAL A 231 -6.61 8.58 2.25
C VAL A 231 -6.83 9.50 3.46
N VAL A 232 -8.09 9.80 3.77
CA VAL A 232 -8.46 10.55 4.97
C VAL A 232 -8.32 9.67 6.21
N ALA A 233 -7.74 10.26 7.26
CA ALA A 233 -7.53 9.57 8.52
C ALA A 233 -8.86 9.18 9.18
N ARG A 234 -8.85 8.02 9.85
CA ARG A 234 -9.97 7.43 10.60
C ARG A 234 -10.79 8.44 11.39
N ASN A 235 -10.15 9.26 12.22
CA ASN A 235 -10.84 10.17 13.13
C ASN A 235 -11.70 11.22 12.40
N SER A 236 -11.31 11.62 11.19
CA SER A 236 -12.09 12.56 10.38
C SER A 236 -13.33 11.88 9.80
N SER A 237 -13.21 10.66 9.28
CA SER A 237 -14.35 9.89 8.78
C SER A 237 -15.32 9.45 9.88
N PHE A 238 -14.80 9.05 11.05
CA PHE A 238 -15.62 8.56 12.17
C PHE A 238 -16.49 9.65 12.82
N SER A 239 -16.22 10.93 12.56
CA SER A 239 -17.11 12.03 12.96
C SER A 239 -18.51 11.94 12.32
N TYR A 240 -18.66 11.18 11.22
CA TYR A 240 -19.92 10.91 10.53
C TYR A 240 -20.64 9.65 11.02
N LYS A 241 -20.08 8.91 11.98
CA LYS A 241 -20.70 7.69 12.51
C LYS A 241 -22.09 7.97 13.07
N GLY A 242 -23.07 7.15 12.69
CA GLY A 242 -24.46 7.27 13.14
C GLY A 242 -25.21 8.49 12.60
N LYS A 243 -24.60 9.26 11.68
CA LYS A 243 -25.24 10.40 11.03
C LYS A 243 -25.64 10.01 9.61
N SER A 244 -26.90 10.29 9.24
CA SER A 244 -27.31 10.25 7.84
C SER A 244 -26.91 11.59 7.20
N VAL A 245 -25.82 11.60 6.45
CA VAL A 245 -25.27 12.80 5.80
C VAL A 245 -25.10 12.52 4.32
N ASP A 246 -25.44 13.50 3.49
CA ASP A 246 -25.20 13.44 2.05
C ASP A 246 -23.69 13.28 1.76
N VAL A 247 -23.34 12.27 0.98
CA VAL A 247 -21.95 11.98 0.58
C VAL A 247 -21.26 13.18 -0.04
N ARG A 248 -21.99 14.05 -0.75
CA ARG A 248 -21.43 15.28 -1.33
C ARG A 248 -20.91 16.24 -0.27
N LYS A 249 -21.69 16.37 0.81
CA LYS A 249 -21.31 17.22 1.96
C LYS A 249 -20.15 16.61 2.74
N VAL A 250 -20.16 15.28 2.93
CA VAL A 250 -19.03 14.56 3.52
C VAL A 250 -17.75 14.80 2.71
N ALA A 251 -17.84 14.69 1.39
CA ALA A 251 -16.72 14.90 0.49
C ALA A 251 -16.21 16.35 0.52
N GLU A 252 -17.11 17.33 0.57
CA GLU A 252 -16.77 18.74 0.73
C GLU A 252 -16.07 19.01 2.06
N ASP A 253 -16.67 18.56 3.18
CA ASP A 253 -16.15 18.76 4.53
C ASP A 253 -14.76 18.12 4.72
N LEU A 254 -14.56 16.91 4.17
CA LEU A 254 -13.29 16.18 4.24
C LEU A 254 -12.31 16.56 3.12
N GLY A 255 -12.76 17.40 2.18
CA GLY A 255 -12.03 17.80 0.99
C GLY A 255 -11.57 16.62 0.14
N VAL A 256 -12.38 15.59 -0.04
CA VAL A 256 -12.05 14.39 -0.83
C VAL A 256 -12.84 14.30 -2.13
N LYS A 257 -12.26 13.65 -3.13
CA LYS A 257 -12.92 13.41 -4.42
C LYS A 257 -13.81 12.17 -4.41
N TYR A 258 -13.49 11.20 -3.57
CA TYR A 258 -14.20 9.93 -3.49
C TYR A 258 -14.55 9.56 -2.06
N VAL A 259 -15.64 8.83 -1.89
CA VAL A 259 -16.10 8.32 -0.60
C VAL A 259 -16.44 6.85 -0.73
N ILE A 260 -15.93 6.02 0.17
CA ILE A 260 -16.38 4.64 0.35
C ILE A 260 -17.36 4.61 1.51
N GLU A 261 -18.52 4.01 1.28
CA GLU A 261 -19.48 3.68 2.34
C GLU A 261 -19.94 2.23 2.20
N GLY A 262 -20.60 1.73 3.23
CA GLY A 262 -21.06 0.36 3.19
C GLY A 262 -21.81 -0.08 4.43
N SER A 263 -22.17 -1.35 4.43
CA SER A 263 -22.84 -1.98 5.56
C SER A 263 -22.35 -3.38 5.81
N VAL A 264 -22.42 -3.78 7.08
CA VAL A 264 -22.17 -5.15 7.52
C VAL A 264 -23.47 -5.70 8.08
N ARG A 265 -23.84 -6.91 7.66
CA ARG A 265 -24.95 -7.67 8.26
C ARG A 265 -24.49 -9.07 8.59
N ARG A 266 -24.67 -9.48 9.84
CA ARG A 266 -24.45 -10.84 10.30
C ARG A 266 -25.79 -11.53 10.58
N SER A 267 -25.89 -12.79 10.15
CA SER A 267 -27.00 -13.68 10.47
C SER A 267 -26.44 -15.07 10.81
N GLY A 268 -26.35 -15.37 12.10
CA GLY A 268 -25.74 -16.62 12.58
C GLY A 268 -24.23 -16.65 12.28
N ASP A 269 -23.83 -17.64 11.50
CA ASP A 269 -22.47 -17.87 10.98
C ASP A 269 -22.21 -17.18 9.64
N ARG A 270 -23.14 -16.41 9.08
CA ARG A 270 -22.91 -15.72 7.81
C ARG A 270 -22.74 -14.22 8.01
N ILE A 271 -21.70 -13.66 7.40
CA ILE A 271 -21.48 -12.22 7.28
C ILE A 271 -21.68 -11.80 5.83
N ARG A 272 -22.40 -10.69 5.66
CA ARG A 272 -22.56 -9.98 4.42
C ARG A 272 -22.00 -8.59 4.58
N ILE A 273 -20.99 -8.25 3.77
CA ILE A 273 -20.46 -6.90 3.66
C ILE A 273 -20.88 -6.34 2.30
N THR A 274 -21.39 -5.12 2.28
CA THR A 274 -21.65 -4.36 1.04
C THR A 274 -20.78 -3.12 1.09
N ALA A 275 -19.98 -2.90 0.06
CA ALA A 275 -19.13 -1.73 -0.07
C ALA A 275 -19.46 -0.99 -1.37
N GLN A 276 -19.41 0.34 -1.32
CA GLN A 276 -19.75 1.22 -2.43
C GLN A 276 -18.75 2.36 -2.51
N LEU A 277 -18.32 2.69 -3.71
CA LEU A 277 -17.48 3.84 -4.02
C LEU A 277 -18.36 4.88 -4.71
N LEU A 278 -18.39 6.10 -4.16
CA LEU A 278 -19.17 7.21 -4.66
C LEU A 278 -18.27 8.39 -5.05
N SER A 279 -18.72 9.14 -6.06
CA SER A 279 -18.17 10.45 -6.40
C SER A 279 -18.54 11.46 -5.33
N GLY A 280 -17.54 12.11 -4.74
CA GLY A 280 -17.75 13.19 -3.79
C GLY A 280 -18.35 14.46 -4.39
N GLU A 281 -18.15 14.68 -5.69
CA GLU A 281 -18.70 15.86 -6.38
C GLU A 281 -20.19 15.67 -6.73
N SER A 282 -20.53 14.52 -7.32
CA SER A 282 -21.88 14.29 -7.86
C SER A 282 -22.77 13.42 -6.96
N GLY A 283 -22.20 12.71 -5.99
CA GLY A 283 -22.89 11.67 -5.21
C GLY A 283 -23.21 10.41 -6.04
N MET A 284 -22.68 10.29 -7.26
CA MET A 284 -22.95 9.16 -8.15
C MET A 284 -22.22 7.90 -7.66
N LEU A 285 -22.93 6.78 -7.68
CA LEU A 285 -22.33 5.46 -7.43
C LEU A 285 -21.40 5.08 -8.60
N LEU A 286 -20.12 4.90 -8.29
CA LEU A 286 -19.08 4.56 -9.26
C LEU A 286 -18.79 3.06 -9.29
N TRP A 287 -18.83 2.42 -8.12
CA TRP A 287 -18.63 0.98 -7.97
C TRP A 287 -19.40 0.48 -6.74
N ALA A 288 -19.87 -0.77 -6.79
CA ALA A 288 -20.50 -1.43 -5.65
C ALA A 288 -20.24 -2.93 -5.72
N GLU A 289 -19.90 -3.52 -4.58
CA GLU A 289 -19.76 -4.96 -4.47
C GLU A 289 -20.32 -5.49 -3.15
N ARG A 290 -20.69 -6.77 -3.18
CA ARG A 290 -21.21 -7.50 -2.03
C ARG A 290 -20.40 -8.76 -1.81
N TYR A 291 -19.95 -8.94 -0.57
CA TYR A 291 -19.19 -10.08 -0.09
C TYR A 291 -20.07 -10.89 0.88
N ASP A 292 -20.37 -12.13 0.52
CA ASP A 292 -21.00 -13.11 1.42
C ASP A 292 -19.94 -14.12 1.87
N ARG A 293 -19.81 -14.31 3.19
CA ARG A 293 -18.81 -15.20 3.81
C ARG A 293 -19.38 -15.92 5.02
N THR A 294 -18.79 -17.09 5.31
CA THR A 294 -19.05 -17.83 6.55
C THR A 294 -18.02 -17.39 7.60
N LEU A 295 -18.46 -17.24 8.85
CA LEU A 295 -17.67 -16.87 10.01
C LEU A 295 -16.91 -18.10 10.51
N ASP A 296 -15.64 -18.17 10.14
CA ASP A 296 -14.67 -19.04 10.81
C ASP A 296 -13.87 -18.20 11.82
N ASP A 297 -13.14 -17.20 11.33
CA ASP A 297 -12.44 -16.19 12.13
C ASP A 297 -12.81 -14.78 11.64
N ILE A 298 -13.29 -13.94 12.56
CA ILE A 298 -13.79 -12.60 12.24
C ILE A 298 -12.67 -11.62 11.86
N PHE A 299 -11.46 -11.78 12.41
CA PHE A 299 -10.33 -10.89 12.11
C PHE A 299 -9.69 -11.26 10.78
N VAL A 300 -9.51 -12.56 10.51
CA VAL A 300 -9.04 -13.04 9.19
C VAL A 300 -9.98 -12.58 8.09
N LEU A 301 -11.28 -12.69 8.33
CA LEU A 301 -12.31 -12.22 7.39
C LEU A 301 -12.23 -10.71 7.13
N GLN A 302 -11.96 -9.92 8.19
CA GLN A 302 -11.81 -8.48 8.10
C GLN A 302 -10.65 -8.11 7.16
N ASP A 303 -9.48 -8.67 7.42
CA ASP A 303 -8.26 -8.44 6.63
C ASP A 303 -8.43 -8.94 5.19
N GLU A 304 -9.08 -10.09 5.01
CA GLU A 304 -9.38 -10.65 3.68
C GLU A 304 -10.21 -9.68 2.85
N ILE A 305 -11.34 -9.22 3.38
CA ILE A 305 -12.29 -8.40 2.61
C ILE A 305 -11.73 -6.99 2.41
N ALA A 306 -11.05 -6.41 3.41
CA ALA A 306 -10.42 -5.10 3.27
C ALA A 306 -9.31 -5.12 2.18
N GLY A 307 -8.54 -6.20 2.12
CA GLY A 307 -7.57 -6.47 1.05
C GLY A 307 -8.23 -6.59 -0.32
N GLN A 308 -9.33 -7.35 -0.43
CA GLN A 308 -10.10 -7.50 -1.68
C GLN A 308 -10.65 -6.17 -2.21
N ILE A 309 -11.25 -5.38 -1.32
CA ILE A 309 -11.78 -4.06 -1.68
C ILE A 309 -10.63 -3.17 -2.15
N THR A 310 -9.51 -3.13 -1.43
CA THR A 310 -8.37 -2.28 -1.83
C THR A 310 -7.78 -2.69 -3.18
N GLY A 311 -7.55 -3.99 -3.39
CA GLY A 311 -7.05 -4.54 -4.65
C GLY A 311 -7.97 -4.28 -5.85
N THR A 312 -9.27 -4.08 -5.59
CA THR A 312 -10.27 -3.76 -6.62
C THR A 312 -10.43 -2.24 -6.84
N ILE A 313 -10.42 -1.46 -5.76
CA ILE A 313 -10.65 0.01 -5.80
C ILE A 313 -9.48 0.75 -6.46
N GLU A 314 -8.24 0.31 -6.24
CA GLU A 314 -7.06 0.93 -6.85
C GLU A 314 -7.18 1.03 -8.39
N PRO A 315 -7.36 -0.08 -9.14
CA PRO A 315 -7.48 -0.02 -10.59
C PRO A 315 -8.76 0.72 -11.06
N GLU A 316 -9.89 0.57 -10.35
CA GLU A 316 -11.14 1.26 -10.70
C GLU A 316 -11.02 2.78 -10.60
N LEU A 317 -10.40 3.29 -9.54
CA LEU A 317 -10.16 4.73 -9.40
C LEU A 317 -9.22 5.27 -10.49
N GLY A 318 -8.21 4.49 -10.89
CA GLY A 318 -7.39 4.82 -12.05
C GLY A 318 -8.21 4.96 -13.34
N MET A 319 -9.18 4.07 -13.57
CA MET A 319 -10.07 4.11 -14.73
C MET A 319 -11.01 5.33 -14.71
N ILE A 320 -11.58 5.65 -13.54
CA ILE A 320 -12.50 6.79 -13.37
C ILE A 320 -11.77 8.11 -13.59
N GLU A 321 -10.59 8.28 -12.98
CA GLU A 321 -9.76 9.47 -13.16
C GLU A 321 -9.38 9.66 -14.62
N PHE A 322 -9.02 8.57 -15.32
CA PHE A 322 -8.75 8.64 -16.74
C PHE A 322 -9.98 9.03 -17.58
N ALA A 323 -11.16 8.48 -17.29
CA ALA A 323 -12.38 8.82 -18.03
C ALA A 323 -12.71 10.32 -17.94
N ALA A 324 -12.39 10.96 -16.80
CA ALA A 324 -12.54 12.40 -16.60
C ALA A 324 -11.56 13.24 -17.45
N LEU A 325 -10.46 12.66 -17.94
CA LEU A 325 -9.46 13.33 -18.78
C LEU A 325 -9.79 13.26 -20.29
N ARG A 326 -10.87 12.58 -20.71
CA ARG A 326 -11.28 12.50 -22.12
C ARG A 326 -11.54 13.91 -22.69
N GLY A 327 -10.78 14.28 -23.72
CA GLY A 327 -10.89 15.58 -24.40
C GLY A 327 -9.73 16.56 -24.14
N HIS A 328 -8.86 16.27 -23.16
CA HIS A 328 -7.63 17.05 -22.95
C HIS A 328 -6.58 16.69 -24.01
N THR A 329 -5.83 17.69 -24.51
CA THR A 329 -4.71 17.42 -25.41
C THR A 329 -3.47 17.04 -24.60
N ALA A 330 -2.52 16.32 -25.21
CA ALA A 330 -1.29 15.89 -24.53
C ALA A 330 -0.42 17.06 -24.03
N ALA A 331 -0.64 18.28 -24.54
CA ALA A 331 0.06 19.48 -24.11
C ALA A 331 -0.50 20.05 -22.79
N ASP A 332 -1.73 19.68 -22.41
CA ASP A 332 -2.43 20.21 -21.23
C ASP A 332 -2.21 19.33 -19.98
N MET A 333 -1.59 18.17 -20.14
CA MET A 333 -1.48 17.15 -19.08
C MET A 333 -0.13 17.25 -18.37
N ASP A 334 -0.16 17.32 -17.04
CA ASP A 334 1.04 17.17 -16.21
C ASP A 334 1.52 15.70 -16.15
N ALA A 335 2.70 15.48 -15.55
CA ALA A 335 3.30 14.15 -15.44
C ALA A 335 2.36 13.15 -14.75
N TRP A 336 1.55 13.60 -13.80
CA TRP A 336 0.58 12.81 -13.05
C TRP A 336 -0.59 12.33 -13.92
N ASN A 337 -1.22 13.23 -14.67
CA ASN A 337 -2.32 12.88 -15.57
C ASN A 337 -1.85 11.96 -16.71
N ILE A 338 -0.63 12.18 -17.22
CA ILE A 338 -0.01 11.30 -18.22
C ILE A 338 0.25 9.91 -17.61
N TYR A 339 0.73 9.84 -16.38
CA TYR A 339 0.90 8.59 -15.64
C TYR A 339 -0.42 7.83 -15.48
N LEU A 340 -1.51 8.49 -15.10
CA LEU A 340 -2.83 7.85 -14.98
C LEU A 340 -3.32 7.31 -16.32
N LYS A 341 -3.12 8.06 -17.41
CA LYS A 341 -3.42 7.58 -18.77
C LYS A 341 -2.56 6.36 -19.14
N GLY A 342 -1.29 6.36 -18.75
CA GLY A 342 -0.39 5.22 -18.91
C GLY A 342 -0.90 3.97 -18.20
N LEU A 343 -1.39 4.10 -16.96
CA LEU A 343 -1.98 3.00 -16.19
C LEU A 343 -3.21 2.40 -16.88
N TRP A 344 -4.08 3.25 -17.44
CA TRP A 344 -5.27 2.79 -18.16
C TRP A 344 -4.90 1.89 -19.37
N HIS A 345 -3.89 2.29 -20.13
CA HIS A 345 -3.40 1.49 -21.25
C HIS A 345 -2.68 0.22 -20.75
N LEU A 346 -1.86 0.32 -19.71
CA LEU A 346 -1.14 -0.82 -19.12
C LEU A 346 -2.11 -1.93 -18.70
N TYR A 347 -3.20 -1.61 -18.00
CA TYR A 347 -4.12 -2.59 -17.44
C TYR A 347 -5.04 -3.27 -18.47
N LYS A 348 -4.93 -2.94 -19.76
CA LYS A 348 -5.60 -3.73 -20.81
C LYS A 348 -4.81 -4.96 -21.24
N PHE A 349 -3.51 -5.02 -20.90
CA PHE A 349 -2.67 -6.19 -21.13
C PHE A 349 -2.73 -6.74 -22.57
N ASN A 350 -2.52 -5.85 -23.55
CA ASN A 350 -2.32 -6.21 -24.96
C ASN A 350 -1.17 -5.39 -25.56
N LEU A 351 -0.58 -5.87 -26.65
CA LEU A 351 0.65 -5.31 -27.21
C LEU A 351 0.52 -3.83 -27.64
N ASP A 352 -0.59 -3.46 -28.26
CA ASP A 352 -0.77 -2.09 -28.78
C ASP A 352 -0.93 -1.09 -27.64
N ASP A 353 -1.75 -1.41 -26.64
CA ASP A 353 -1.90 -0.57 -25.46
C ASP A 353 -0.61 -0.53 -24.62
N LEU A 354 0.17 -1.61 -24.53
CA LEU A 354 1.47 -1.60 -23.84
C LEU A 354 2.47 -0.64 -24.51
N LYS A 355 2.49 -0.56 -25.85
CA LYS A 355 3.32 0.42 -26.58
C LYS A 355 2.89 1.85 -26.28
N ILE A 356 1.58 2.11 -26.19
CA ILE A 356 1.06 3.42 -25.80
C ILE A 356 1.42 3.75 -24.35
N ALA A 357 1.25 2.80 -23.43
CA ALA A 357 1.61 2.94 -22.02
C ALA A 357 3.11 3.27 -21.86
N LYS A 358 3.98 2.61 -22.62
CA LYS A 358 5.42 2.90 -22.65
C LYS A 358 5.68 4.38 -22.96
N GLN A 359 5.14 4.87 -24.09
CA GLN A 359 5.34 6.26 -24.53
C GLN A 359 4.82 7.28 -23.49
N LEU A 360 3.69 6.96 -22.84
CA LEU A 360 3.12 7.82 -21.80
C LEU A 360 4.00 7.85 -20.56
N PHE A 361 4.48 6.71 -20.06
CA PHE A 361 5.35 6.70 -18.89
C PHE A 361 6.73 7.30 -19.18
N GLU A 362 7.28 7.12 -20.37
CA GLU A 362 8.49 7.84 -20.82
C GLU A 362 8.27 9.36 -20.74
N ARG A 363 7.14 9.84 -21.26
CA ARG A 363 6.81 11.27 -21.18
C ARG A 363 6.61 11.76 -19.75
N ALA A 364 5.98 10.96 -18.88
CA ALA A 364 5.82 11.31 -17.46
C ALA A 364 7.18 11.43 -16.76
N VAL A 365 8.13 10.54 -17.07
CA VAL A 365 9.50 10.58 -16.54
C VAL A 365 10.29 11.76 -17.10
N GLU A 366 10.12 12.12 -18.38
CA GLU A 366 10.74 13.31 -18.97
C GLU A 366 10.28 14.60 -18.27
N LEU A 367 8.98 14.70 -17.98
CA LEU A 367 8.40 15.86 -17.32
C LEU A 367 8.78 15.94 -15.83
N GLU A 368 8.84 14.80 -15.14
CA GLU A 368 9.23 14.73 -13.73
C GLU A 368 10.22 13.57 -13.49
N PRO A 369 11.53 13.81 -13.63
CA PRO A 369 12.56 12.77 -13.45
C PRO A 369 12.67 12.19 -12.03
N SER A 370 12.04 12.83 -11.04
CA SER A 370 11.92 12.34 -9.67
C SER A 370 10.69 11.48 -9.41
N PHE A 371 9.83 11.27 -10.42
CA PHE A 371 8.57 10.56 -10.26
C PHE A 371 8.78 9.04 -10.19
N ALA A 372 8.96 8.52 -8.96
CA ALA A 372 9.31 7.12 -8.71
C ALA A 372 8.27 6.13 -9.28
N GLN A 373 6.97 6.43 -9.15
CA GLN A 373 5.89 5.57 -9.64
C GLN A 373 5.93 5.43 -11.17
N ALA A 374 6.23 6.51 -11.90
CA ALA A 374 6.32 6.48 -13.36
C ALA A 374 7.49 5.60 -13.82
N HIS A 375 8.65 5.69 -13.14
CA HIS A 375 9.78 4.78 -13.40
C HIS A 375 9.42 3.32 -13.12
N ALA A 376 8.74 3.04 -12.01
CA ALA A 376 8.30 1.68 -11.64
C ALA A 376 7.33 1.09 -12.68
N ARG A 377 6.34 1.87 -13.14
CA ARG A 377 5.38 1.41 -14.14
C ARG A 377 5.99 1.31 -15.54
N LEU A 378 6.93 2.19 -15.90
CA LEU A 378 7.69 2.04 -17.14
C LEU A 378 8.51 0.74 -17.11
N ALA A 379 9.20 0.45 -16.01
CA ALA A 379 9.91 -0.82 -15.83
C ALA A 379 8.97 -2.03 -16.01
N TYR A 380 7.78 -1.96 -15.40
CA TYR A 380 6.77 -3.00 -15.54
C TYR A 380 6.29 -3.17 -16.99
N VAL A 381 6.07 -2.07 -17.72
CA VAL A 381 5.72 -2.11 -19.15
C VAL A 381 6.82 -2.79 -19.97
N HIS A 382 8.09 -2.51 -19.70
CA HIS A 382 9.19 -3.21 -20.39
C HIS A 382 9.15 -4.73 -20.15
N ILE A 383 8.86 -5.19 -18.93
CA ILE A 383 8.66 -6.62 -18.65
C ILE A 383 7.50 -7.19 -19.47
N GLN A 384 6.36 -6.51 -19.51
CA GLN A 384 5.21 -6.95 -20.29
C GLN A 384 5.52 -6.97 -21.79
N LEU A 385 6.22 -5.98 -22.32
CA LEU A 385 6.69 -5.98 -23.71
C LEU A 385 7.63 -7.15 -24.01
N GLY A 386 8.41 -7.62 -23.04
CA GLY A 386 9.17 -8.87 -23.18
C GLY A 386 8.27 -10.10 -23.39
N TRP A 387 7.10 -10.16 -22.75
CA TRP A 387 6.16 -11.27 -22.92
C TRP A 387 5.30 -11.18 -24.19
N TYR A 388 4.88 -9.98 -24.55
CA TYR A 388 3.94 -9.73 -25.64
C TYR A 388 4.61 -9.37 -26.97
N GLY A 389 5.86 -8.90 -26.93
CA GLY A 389 6.63 -8.44 -28.07
C GLY A 389 7.53 -9.51 -28.69
N PRO A 390 8.40 -9.10 -29.61
CA PRO A 390 9.34 -9.98 -30.29
C PRO A 390 10.36 -10.65 -29.33
N LEU A 391 10.75 -11.88 -29.64
CA LEU A 391 11.68 -12.67 -28.81
C LEU A 391 13.08 -12.06 -28.74
N ASP A 392 13.56 -11.48 -29.84
CA ASP A 392 14.88 -10.90 -29.99
C ASP A 392 15.07 -9.60 -29.17
N GLU A 393 13.98 -8.93 -28.81
CA GLU A 393 14.03 -7.74 -27.95
C GLU A 393 14.04 -8.07 -26.44
N ARG A 394 13.72 -9.31 -26.05
CA ARG A 394 13.48 -9.65 -24.63
C ARG A 394 14.62 -9.29 -23.70
N ALA A 395 15.86 -9.57 -24.10
CA ALA A 395 17.04 -9.27 -23.29
C ALA A 395 17.18 -7.76 -23.02
N GLU A 396 17.01 -6.93 -24.05
CA GLU A 396 17.02 -5.47 -23.92
C GLU A 396 15.89 -5.00 -23.01
N ARG A 397 14.68 -5.54 -23.19
CA ARG A 397 13.53 -5.16 -22.37
C ARG A 397 13.75 -5.46 -20.89
N ILE A 398 14.34 -6.60 -20.54
CA ILE A 398 14.65 -6.93 -19.14
C ILE A 398 15.78 -6.05 -18.58
N ALA A 399 16.79 -5.71 -19.38
CA ALA A 399 17.85 -4.80 -18.97
C ALA A 399 17.30 -3.39 -18.66
N ASP A 400 16.45 -2.84 -19.54
CA ASP A 400 15.78 -1.56 -19.31
C ASP A 400 14.88 -1.60 -18.07
N ALA A 401 14.09 -2.66 -17.91
CA ALA A 401 13.23 -2.82 -16.75
C ALA A 401 14.03 -2.81 -15.44
N THR A 402 15.17 -3.50 -15.41
CA THR A 402 16.06 -3.53 -14.24
C THR A 402 16.54 -2.13 -13.89
N ARG A 403 17.12 -1.40 -14.86
CA ARG A 403 17.63 -0.03 -14.65
C ARG A 403 16.54 0.94 -14.17
N LEU A 404 15.36 0.87 -14.77
CA LEU A 404 14.22 1.73 -14.42
C LEU A 404 13.68 1.42 -13.02
N ALA A 405 13.59 0.14 -12.65
CA ALA A 405 13.12 -0.27 -11.33
C ALA A 405 14.12 0.08 -10.23
N GLU A 406 15.43 -0.08 -10.47
CA GLU A 406 16.49 0.40 -9.56
C GLU A 406 16.41 1.92 -9.36
N ARG A 407 16.18 2.67 -10.45
CA ARG A 407 15.96 4.12 -10.36
C ARG A 407 14.73 4.46 -9.54
N ALA A 408 13.62 3.74 -9.72
CA ALA A 408 12.41 3.94 -8.93
C ALA A 408 12.65 3.70 -7.44
N ILE A 409 13.38 2.65 -7.06
CA ILE A 409 13.75 2.35 -5.66
C ILE A 409 14.67 3.42 -5.09
N ALA A 410 15.63 3.93 -5.89
CA ALA A 410 16.51 5.02 -5.46
C ALA A 410 15.74 6.33 -5.19
N LEU A 411 14.64 6.56 -5.91
CA LEU A 411 13.76 7.71 -5.71
C LEU A 411 12.77 7.51 -4.55
N ASP A 412 12.18 6.32 -4.44
CA ASP A 412 11.32 5.92 -3.32
C ASP A 412 11.49 4.42 -3.01
N SER A 413 12.28 4.12 -1.97
CA SER A 413 12.53 2.76 -1.50
C SER A 413 11.31 2.06 -0.90
N ARG A 414 10.18 2.76 -0.76
CA ARG A 414 8.93 2.22 -0.21
C ARG A 414 7.84 2.03 -1.26
N GLU A 415 8.16 2.20 -2.54
CA GLU A 415 7.23 1.99 -3.66
C GLU A 415 7.09 0.49 -3.98
N PRO A 416 5.94 -0.16 -3.69
CA PRO A 416 5.77 -1.60 -3.91
C PRO A 416 5.89 -1.98 -5.39
N ALA A 417 5.40 -1.15 -6.30
CA ALA A 417 5.48 -1.41 -7.75
C ALA A 417 6.92 -1.42 -8.27
N ALA A 418 7.83 -0.67 -7.64
CA ALA A 418 9.24 -0.65 -8.01
C ALA A 418 9.92 -1.97 -7.63
N HIS A 419 9.65 -2.47 -6.43
CA HIS A 419 10.13 -3.77 -5.97
C HIS A 419 9.52 -4.93 -6.77
N LEU A 420 8.24 -4.83 -7.14
CA LEU A 420 7.60 -5.80 -8.04
C LEU A 420 8.32 -5.86 -9.39
N ALA A 421 8.53 -4.70 -10.02
CA ALA A 421 9.20 -4.62 -11.32
C ALA A 421 10.63 -5.15 -11.25
N LEU A 422 11.42 -4.72 -10.26
CA LEU A 422 12.79 -5.20 -10.10
C LEU A 422 12.82 -6.71 -9.85
N GLY A 423 11.94 -7.21 -9.00
CA GLY A 423 11.86 -8.64 -8.68
C GLY A 423 11.60 -9.51 -9.91
N ARG A 424 10.64 -9.10 -10.75
CA ARG A 424 10.35 -9.79 -12.02
C ARG A 424 11.48 -9.66 -13.03
N ALA A 425 12.08 -8.47 -13.17
CA ALA A 425 13.19 -8.26 -14.10
C ALA A 425 14.40 -9.11 -13.74
N LEU A 426 14.78 -9.17 -12.46
CA LEU A 426 15.87 -10.03 -11.98
C LEU A 426 15.58 -11.51 -12.21
N ALA A 427 14.34 -11.95 -11.95
CA ALA A 427 13.97 -13.34 -12.17
C ALA A 427 14.08 -13.75 -13.65
N LEU A 428 13.61 -12.91 -14.57
CA LEU A 428 13.74 -13.14 -16.01
C LEU A 428 15.16 -12.91 -16.53
N GLY A 429 15.96 -12.11 -15.81
CA GLY A 429 17.36 -11.83 -16.10
C GLY A 429 18.36 -12.82 -15.50
N GLY A 430 17.88 -13.96 -14.96
CA GLY A 430 18.72 -15.06 -14.49
C GLY A 430 19.17 -14.96 -13.04
N GLN A 431 18.48 -14.15 -12.24
CA GLN A 431 18.70 -13.98 -10.80
C GLN A 431 17.38 -14.15 -10.02
N PRO A 432 16.69 -15.29 -10.15
CA PRO A 432 15.35 -15.50 -9.58
C PRO A 432 15.30 -15.44 -8.07
N GLU A 433 16.33 -15.87 -7.34
CA GLU A 433 16.36 -15.80 -5.87
C GLU A 433 16.36 -14.34 -5.39
N ARG A 434 17.22 -13.50 -5.98
CA ARG A 434 17.21 -12.05 -5.73
C ARG A 434 15.89 -11.42 -6.15
N GLY A 435 15.30 -11.92 -7.23
CA GLY A 435 13.98 -11.51 -7.69
C GLY A 435 12.90 -11.75 -6.64
N ILE A 436 12.87 -12.96 -6.07
CA ILE A 436 11.96 -13.38 -5.02
C ILE A 436 12.08 -12.50 -3.77
N ASP A 437 13.29 -12.11 -3.37
CA ASP A 437 13.49 -11.22 -2.21
C ASP A 437 12.84 -9.85 -2.43
N HIS A 438 12.98 -9.27 -3.63
CA HIS A 438 12.30 -8.03 -3.97
C HIS A 438 10.78 -8.19 -4.03
N LEU A 439 10.27 -9.31 -4.54
CA LEU A 439 8.82 -9.60 -4.57
C LEU A 439 8.25 -9.75 -3.16
N ARG A 440 8.94 -10.46 -2.26
CA ARG A 440 8.58 -10.54 -0.84
C ARG A 440 8.62 -9.16 -0.18
N ASN A 441 9.60 -8.32 -0.52
CA ASN A 441 9.64 -6.96 0.00
C ASN A 441 8.49 -6.09 -0.52
N ALA A 442 8.08 -6.25 -1.79
CA ALA A 442 6.90 -5.58 -2.33
C ALA A 442 5.64 -5.95 -1.52
N LEU A 443 5.47 -7.24 -1.20
CA LEU A 443 4.35 -7.73 -0.39
C LEU A 443 4.43 -7.33 1.09
N ARG A 444 5.63 -7.11 1.63
CA ARG A 444 5.81 -6.51 2.95
C ARG A 444 5.40 -5.03 2.97
N LEU A 445 5.57 -4.32 1.86
CA LEU A 445 5.15 -2.93 1.72
C LEU A 445 3.64 -2.81 1.44
N ASP A 446 3.09 -3.72 0.64
CA ASP A 446 1.68 -3.84 0.33
C ASP A 446 1.25 -5.31 0.19
N ALA A 447 0.68 -5.86 1.26
CA ALA A 447 0.20 -7.24 1.30
C ALA A 447 -1.03 -7.48 0.44
N SER A 448 -1.78 -6.42 0.07
CA SER A 448 -2.96 -6.49 -0.80
C SER A 448 -2.62 -6.40 -2.28
N PHE A 449 -1.33 -6.30 -2.64
CA PHE A 449 -0.93 -6.13 -4.03
C PHE A 449 -1.04 -7.44 -4.82
N ALA A 450 -2.20 -7.70 -5.41
CA ALA A 450 -2.51 -8.94 -6.13
C ALA A 450 -1.47 -9.29 -7.21
N GLN A 451 -1.03 -8.30 -8.01
CA GLN A 451 0.02 -8.51 -9.01
C GLN A 451 1.37 -8.89 -8.39
N GLY A 452 1.64 -8.47 -7.15
CA GLY A 452 2.83 -8.87 -6.39
C GLY A 452 2.80 -10.34 -5.99
N HIS A 453 1.65 -10.83 -5.53
CA HIS A 453 1.45 -12.25 -5.21
C HIS A 453 1.55 -13.14 -6.46
N PHE A 454 0.94 -12.71 -7.56
CA PHE A 454 1.08 -13.38 -8.86
C PHE A 454 2.55 -13.43 -9.31
N ALA A 455 3.25 -12.31 -9.24
CA ALA A 455 4.66 -12.23 -9.62
C ALA A 455 5.55 -13.10 -8.75
N LEU A 456 5.30 -13.15 -7.42
CA LEU A 456 6.00 -14.04 -6.50
C LEU A 456 5.76 -15.50 -6.87
N GLY A 457 4.51 -15.89 -7.10
CA GLY A 457 4.20 -17.26 -7.46
C GLY A 457 4.81 -17.69 -8.80
N GLN A 458 4.85 -16.79 -9.78
CA GLN A 458 5.57 -16.98 -11.02
C GLN A 458 7.08 -17.21 -10.78
N ALA A 459 7.73 -16.35 -10.00
CA ALA A 459 9.15 -16.48 -9.70
C ALA A 459 9.51 -17.74 -8.90
N LEU A 460 8.62 -18.20 -8.00
CA LEU A 460 8.78 -19.46 -7.27
C LEU A 460 8.73 -20.68 -8.20
N CYS A 461 7.91 -20.65 -9.25
CA CYS A 461 7.92 -21.72 -10.25
C CYS A 461 9.23 -21.76 -11.05
N TYR A 462 9.91 -20.62 -11.24
CA TYR A 462 11.19 -20.56 -11.95
C TYR A 462 12.33 -21.26 -11.19
N VAL A 463 12.20 -21.37 -9.87
CA VAL A 463 13.15 -22.07 -8.99
C VAL A 463 12.61 -23.44 -8.53
N ASP A 464 11.73 -24.04 -9.32
CA ASP A 464 11.15 -25.38 -9.08
C ASP A 464 10.44 -25.53 -7.71
N LEU A 465 9.78 -24.47 -7.23
CA LEU A 465 8.93 -24.46 -6.04
C LEU A 465 7.43 -24.29 -6.40
N PRO A 466 6.81 -25.25 -7.11
CA PRO A 466 5.45 -25.09 -7.63
C PRO A 466 4.37 -25.01 -6.54
N GLU A 467 4.55 -25.66 -5.38
CA GLU A 467 3.55 -25.62 -4.31
C GLU A 467 3.44 -24.23 -3.67
N GLU A 468 4.58 -23.62 -3.35
CA GLU A 468 4.62 -22.23 -2.88
C GLU A 468 4.12 -21.27 -3.98
N GLY A 469 4.45 -21.56 -5.23
CA GLY A 469 3.96 -20.83 -6.40
C GLY A 469 2.43 -20.82 -6.49
N ILE A 470 1.81 -21.99 -6.33
CA ILE A 470 0.35 -22.15 -6.34
C ILE A 470 -0.28 -21.37 -5.19
N ALA A 471 0.26 -21.47 -3.97
CA ALA A 471 -0.27 -20.73 -2.82
C ALA A 471 -0.26 -19.21 -3.07
N ALA A 472 0.84 -18.66 -3.59
CA ALA A 472 0.94 -17.25 -3.91
C ALA A 472 -0.01 -16.83 -5.05
N ILE A 473 -0.15 -17.63 -6.11
CA ILE A 473 -1.09 -17.32 -7.21
C ILE A 473 -2.55 -17.41 -6.73
N SER A 474 -2.89 -18.38 -5.89
CA SER A 474 -4.21 -18.49 -5.26
C SER A 474 -4.53 -17.25 -4.42
N GLU A 475 -3.55 -16.68 -3.73
CA GLU A 475 -3.72 -15.44 -3.00
C GLU A 475 -3.98 -14.24 -3.93
N ALA A 476 -3.32 -14.19 -5.09
CA ALA A 476 -3.61 -13.18 -6.11
C ALA A 476 -5.06 -13.26 -6.62
N PHE A 477 -5.59 -14.48 -6.86
CA PHE A 477 -7.00 -14.69 -7.19
C PHE A 477 -7.92 -14.24 -6.06
N ARG A 478 -7.55 -14.53 -4.81
CA ARG A 478 -8.32 -14.12 -3.64
C ARG A 478 -8.42 -12.61 -3.57
N LEU A 479 -7.31 -11.88 -3.77
CA LEU A 479 -7.26 -10.42 -3.67
C LEU A 479 -7.94 -9.71 -4.85
N SER A 480 -7.82 -10.25 -6.07
CA SER A 480 -8.37 -9.64 -7.29
C SER A 480 -9.10 -10.68 -8.15
N PRO A 481 -10.31 -11.12 -7.75
CA PRO A 481 -11.06 -12.16 -8.45
C PRO A 481 -11.60 -11.73 -9.82
N ARG A 482 -11.52 -10.44 -10.16
CA ARG A 482 -11.92 -9.85 -11.44
C ARG A 482 -10.76 -9.10 -12.12
N ASP A 483 -9.52 -9.47 -11.81
CA ASP A 483 -8.33 -8.81 -12.34
C ASP A 483 -8.35 -8.75 -13.89
N PRO A 484 -8.01 -7.62 -14.52
CA PRO A 484 -7.93 -7.56 -15.97
C PRO A 484 -6.84 -8.48 -16.56
N HIS A 485 -5.92 -8.97 -15.73
CA HIS A 485 -4.85 -9.90 -16.11
C HIS A 485 -5.15 -11.37 -15.76
N LEU A 486 -6.38 -11.72 -15.37
CA LEU A 486 -6.77 -13.07 -14.88
C LEU A 486 -6.30 -14.23 -15.76
N TRP A 487 -6.24 -14.04 -17.09
CA TRP A 487 -5.77 -15.09 -18.00
C TRP A 487 -4.36 -15.55 -17.64
N THR A 488 -3.45 -14.64 -17.24
CA THR A 488 -2.09 -15.01 -16.84
C THR A 488 -2.04 -15.72 -15.50
N PHE A 489 -2.93 -15.37 -14.56
CA PHE A 489 -3.00 -16.03 -13.26
C PHE A 489 -3.38 -17.51 -13.46
N TYR A 490 -4.42 -17.77 -14.27
CA TYR A 490 -4.80 -19.14 -14.64
C TYR A 490 -3.71 -19.86 -15.43
N ASN A 491 -3.02 -19.17 -16.34
CA ASN A 491 -1.93 -19.77 -17.12
C ASN A 491 -0.76 -20.20 -16.24
N MET A 492 -0.34 -19.33 -15.31
CA MET A 492 0.76 -19.65 -14.41
C MET A 492 0.38 -20.74 -13.41
N LEU A 493 -0.88 -20.75 -12.95
CA LEU A 493 -1.41 -21.87 -12.16
C LEU A 493 -1.36 -23.19 -12.94
N ALA A 494 -1.68 -23.16 -14.24
CA ALA A 494 -1.58 -24.34 -15.10
C ALA A 494 -0.13 -24.83 -15.23
N ILE A 495 0.83 -23.92 -15.44
CA ILE A 495 2.26 -24.25 -15.47
C ILE A 495 2.72 -24.85 -14.13
N ALA A 496 2.32 -24.27 -13.01
CA ALA A 496 2.69 -24.76 -11.67
C ALA A 496 2.11 -26.16 -11.39
N HIS A 497 0.85 -26.40 -11.76
CA HIS A 497 0.25 -27.73 -11.69
C HIS A 497 0.95 -28.74 -12.59
N TYR A 498 1.32 -28.34 -13.81
CA TYR A 498 2.08 -29.19 -14.72
C TYR A 498 3.45 -29.56 -14.13
N GLN A 499 4.17 -28.58 -13.57
CA GLN A 499 5.46 -28.78 -12.91
C GLN A 499 5.34 -29.72 -11.71
N ALA A 500 4.24 -29.64 -10.95
CA ALA A 500 3.94 -30.52 -9.83
C ALA A 500 3.36 -31.91 -10.23
N GLY A 501 3.24 -32.21 -11.53
CA GLY A 501 2.68 -33.48 -12.03
C GLY A 501 1.16 -33.60 -11.92
N ARG A 502 0.45 -32.52 -11.55
CA ARG A 502 -1.02 -32.43 -11.47
C ARG A 502 -1.61 -32.10 -12.85
N LEU A 503 -1.51 -33.06 -13.77
CA LEU A 503 -1.82 -32.84 -15.19
C LEU A 503 -3.30 -32.51 -15.44
N ALA A 504 -4.22 -33.11 -14.69
CA ALA A 504 -5.66 -32.83 -14.82
C ALA A 504 -6.00 -31.40 -14.38
N GLU A 505 -5.46 -30.95 -13.25
CA GLU A 505 -5.61 -29.58 -12.74
C GLU A 505 -4.93 -28.56 -13.67
N SER A 506 -3.76 -28.89 -14.23
CA SER A 506 -3.11 -28.09 -15.26
C SER A 506 -4.02 -27.88 -16.46
N ALA A 507 -4.56 -28.96 -17.02
CA ALA A 507 -5.46 -28.88 -18.17
C ALA A 507 -6.76 -28.11 -17.84
N ALA A 508 -7.27 -28.21 -16.61
CA ALA A 508 -8.43 -27.45 -16.16
C ALA A 508 -8.13 -25.93 -16.06
N ALA A 509 -7.00 -25.57 -15.45
CA ALA A 509 -6.54 -24.19 -15.30
C ALA A 509 -6.23 -23.55 -16.67
N ALA A 510 -5.58 -24.29 -17.58
CA ALA A 510 -5.32 -23.82 -18.95
C ALA A 510 -6.62 -23.54 -19.72
N ARG A 511 -7.62 -24.43 -19.61
CA ARG A 511 -8.97 -24.18 -20.18
C ARG A 511 -9.66 -22.98 -19.54
N ALA A 512 -9.48 -22.73 -18.24
CA ALA A 512 -10.01 -21.56 -17.56
C ALA A 512 -9.36 -20.26 -18.04
N SER A 513 -8.05 -20.29 -18.29
CA SER A 513 -7.30 -19.18 -18.89
C SER A 513 -7.80 -18.85 -20.29
N LEU A 514 -8.03 -19.87 -21.15
CA LEU A 514 -8.56 -19.69 -22.52
C LEU A 514 -9.95 -19.06 -22.61
N ARG A 515 -10.71 -18.98 -21.50
CA ARG A 515 -12.02 -18.32 -21.44
C ARG A 515 -11.95 -16.85 -21.07
N GLN A 516 -10.78 -16.35 -20.66
CA GLN A 516 -10.61 -14.97 -20.22
C GLN A 516 -10.39 -14.02 -21.41
N GLU A 517 -10.63 -12.73 -21.17
CA GLU A 517 -10.35 -11.67 -22.14
C GLU A 517 -8.85 -11.49 -22.38
N ASN A 518 -8.49 -10.98 -23.56
CA ASN A 518 -7.10 -10.69 -23.97
C ASN A 518 -6.13 -11.89 -23.90
N VAL A 519 -6.66 -13.11 -23.87
CA VAL A 519 -5.87 -14.33 -23.79
C VAL A 519 -4.99 -14.51 -25.02
N THR A 520 -3.74 -14.91 -24.79
CA THR A 520 -2.76 -15.18 -25.85
C THR A 520 -2.73 -16.67 -26.24
N PHE A 521 -1.68 -17.11 -26.94
CA PHE A 521 -1.49 -18.52 -27.32
C PHE A 521 -0.95 -19.39 -26.17
N TRP A 522 -0.32 -18.79 -25.14
CA TRP A 522 0.34 -19.51 -24.04
C TRP A 522 -0.52 -20.59 -23.37
N PRO A 523 -1.79 -20.31 -23.00
CA PRO A 523 -2.59 -21.33 -22.32
C PRO A 523 -2.97 -22.49 -23.24
N ALA A 524 -3.08 -22.28 -24.56
CA ALA A 524 -3.31 -23.36 -25.51
C ALA A 524 -2.08 -24.27 -25.61
N MET A 525 -0.87 -23.69 -25.51
CA MET A 525 0.38 -24.44 -25.45
C MET A 525 0.48 -25.27 -24.18
N VAL A 526 0.16 -24.70 -23.01
CA VAL A 526 0.15 -25.44 -21.73
C VAL A 526 -0.90 -26.56 -21.75
N LEU A 527 -2.09 -26.31 -22.32
CA LEU A 527 -3.13 -27.33 -22.46
C LEU A 527 -2.68 -28.51 -23.32
N ALA A 528 -2.04 -28.23 -24.47
CA ALA A 528 -1.53 -29.27 -25.36
C ALA A 528 -0.45 -30.13 -24.67
N ALA A 529 0.50 -29.49 -23.98
CA ALA A 529 1.56 -30.19 -23.24
C ALA A 529 0.99 -31.06 -22.09
N ALA A 530 0.02 -30.54 -21.33
CA ALA A 530 -0.59 -31.27 -20.23
C ALA A 530 -1.39 -32.51 -20.71
N LEU A 531 -2.16 -32.37 -21.80
CA LEU A 531 -2.91 -33.47 -22.40
C LEU A 531 -2.00 -34.51 -23.07
N GLY A 532 -0.88 -34.07 -23.66
CA GLY A 532 0.18 -34.93 -24.18
C GLY A 532 0.79 -35.80 -23.07
N ALA A 533 1.16 -35.16 -21.96
CA ALA A 533 1.70 -35.83 -20.77
C ALA A 533 0.71 -36.84 -20.14
N GLU A 534 -0.59 -36.55 -20.19
CA GLU A 534 -1.66 -37.44 -19.70
C GLU A 534 -1.92 -38.62 -20.67
N GLY A 535 -1.37 -38.59 -21.88
CA GLY A 535 -1.60 -39.61 -22.92
C GLY A 535 -2.93 -39.46 -23.67
N ARG A 536 -3.65 -38.35 -23.50
CA ARG A 536 -4.96 -38.08 -24.13
C ARG A 536 -4.82 -37.61 -25.57
N SER A 537 -4.28 -38.49 -26.41
CA SER A 537 -3.80 -38.19 -27.78
C SER A 537 -4.79 -37.38 -28.64
N ARG A 538 -6.08 -37.77 -28.65
CA ARG A 538 -7.10 -37.05 -29.44
C ARG A 538 -7.30 -35.61 -28.97
N GLU A 539 -7.46 -35.41 -27.66
CA GLU A 539 -7.68 -34.07 -27.11
C GLU A 539 -6.40 -33.22 -27.17
N ALA A 540 -5.23 -33.85 -27.06
CA ALA A 540 -3.96 -33.18 -27.25
C ALA A 540 -3.82 -32.64 -28.69
N SER A 541 -4.17 -33.43 -29.71
CA SER A 541 -4.19 -32.97 -31.11
C SER A 541 -5.22 -31.88 -31.37
N GLU A 542 -6.40 -31.94 -30.75
CA GLU A 542 -7.40 -30.87 -30.80
C GLU A 542 -6.86 -29.57 -30.16
N ALA A 543 -6.15 -29.67 -29.04
CA ALA A 543 -5.50 -28.54 -28.38
C ALA A 543 -4.36 -27.94 -29.24
N VAL A 544 -3.57 -28.77 -29.91
CA VAL A 544 -2.55 -28.32 -30.89
C VAL A 544 -3.20 -27.59 -32.06
N ALA A 545 -4.29 -28.12 -32.63
CA ALA A 545 -5.01 -27.44 -33.69
C ALA A 545 -5.54 -26.06 -33.22
N ALA A 546 -6.07 -25.98 -32.00
CA ALA A 546 -6.51 -24.72 -31.40
C ALA A 546 -5.37 -23.74 -31.10
N LEU A 547 -4.16 -24.24 -30.78
CA LEU A 547 -2.94 -23.44 -30.66
C LEU A 547 -2.53 -22.87 -32.02
N LEU A 548 -2.50 -23.70 -33.08
CA LEU A 548 -2.13 -23.30 -34.43
C LEU A 548 -3.14 -22.31 -35.05
N CYS A 549 -4.43 -22.41 -34.70
CA CYS A 549 -5.40 -21.37 -35.08
C CYS A 549 -5.06 -19.99 -34.49
N ARG A 550 -4.42 -19.93 -33.32
CA ARG A 550 -4.02 -18.68 -32.64
C ARG A 550 -2.63 -18.20 -33.07
N ARG A 551 -1.70 -19.14 -33.26
CA ARG A 551 -0.34 -18.89 -33.73
C ARG A 551 0.00 -19.90 -34.85
N PRO A 552 -0.32 -19.58 -36.12
CA PRO A 552 -0.16 -20.51 -37.24
C PRO A 552 1.27 -20.97 -37.51
N ASP A 553 2.25 -20.15 -37.12
CA ASP A 553 3.66 -20.40 -37.33
C ASP A 553 4.33 -21.11 -36.14
N MET A 554 3.55 -21.58 -35.15
CA MET A 554 4.08 -22.27 -33.97
C MET A 554 4.71 -23.61 -34.33
N THR A 555 5.92 -23.83 -33.84
CA THR A 555 6.66 -25.09 -33.93
C THR A 555 7.21 -25.47 -32.56
N VAL A 556 7.73 -26.68 -32.42
CA VAL A 556 8.44 -27.16 -31.22
C VAL A 556 9.61 -26.23 -30.89
N ASP A 557 10.41 -25.83 -31.88
CA ASP A 557 11.56 -24.94 -31.66
C ASP A 557 11.13 -23.53 -31.19
N LYS A 558 10.04 -23.00 -31.75
CA LYS A 558 9.50 -21.72 -31.30
C LYS A 558 8.88 -21.81 -29.92
N ALA A 559 8.17 -22.90 -29.61
CA ALA A 559 7.63 -23.15 -28.28
C ALA A 559 8.74 -23.25 -27.23
N ARG A 560 9.88 -23.85 -27.56
CA ARG A 560 11.09 -23.80 -26.71
C ARG A 560 11.57 -22.36 -26.53
N ALA A 561 11.75 -21.62 -27.62
CA ALA A 561 12.27 -20.24 -27.59
C ALA A 561 11.39 -19.29 -26.75
N GLU A 562 10.09 -19.55 -26.63
CA GLU A 562 9.18 -18.79 -25.78
C GLU A 562 9.54 -18.81 -24.28
N PHE A 563 10.31 -19.78 -23.81
CA PHE A 563 10.78 -19.83 -22.42
C PHE A 563 12.04 -18.98 -22.16
N TYR A 564 12.65 -18.38 -23.19
CA TYR A 564 13.91 -17.67 -23.05
C TYR A 564 13.74 -16.15 -23.12
N PHE A 565 14.51 -15.45 -22.29
CA PHE A 565 14.67 -14.00 -22.27
C PHE A 565 16.12 -13.68 -22.64
N GLY A 566 16.40 -13.64 -23.94
CA GLY A 566 17.77 -13.70 -24.46
C GLY A 566 18.32 -15.12 -24.36
N SER A 567 19.50 -15.28 -23.77
CA SER A 567 20.09 -16.60 -23.49
C SER A 567 19.68 -17.18 -22.14
N VAL A 568 18.83 -16.48 -21.39
CA VAL A 568 18.42 -16.87 -20.03
C VAL A 568 17.10 -17.62 -20.11
N PRO A 569 17.03 -18.88 -19.67
CA PRO A 569 15.76 -19.59 -19.57
C PRO A 569 14.97 -19.13 -18.34
N ALA A 570 13.66 -18.92 -18.49
CA ALA A 570 12.76 -18.55 -17.39
C ALA A 570 12.41 -19.76 -16.50
N MET A 571 12.48 -20.98 -17.02
CA MET A 571 12.26 -22.24 -16.30
C MET A 571 13.53 -23.09 -16.37
N SER A 572 13.66 -24.13 -15.54
CA SER A 572 14.78 -25.07 -15.67
C SER A 572 14.81 -25.75 -17.04
N GLU A 573 16.02 -26.05 -17.55
CA GLU A 573 16.19 -26.73 -18.84
C GLU A 573 15.45 -28.09 -18.85
N ASP A 574 15.50 -28.84 -17.76
CA ASP A 574 14.76 -30.10 -17.59
C ASP A 574 13.24 -29.91 -17.73
N PHE A 575 12.69 -28.81 -17.20
CA PHE A 575 11.28 -28.47 -17.38
C PHE A 575 10.98 -28.19 -18.86
N ILE A 576 11.80 -27.36 -19.51
CA ILE A 576 11.59 -26.94 -20.90
C ILE A 576 11.69 -28.14 -21.84
N GLU A 577 12.69 -29.01 -21.66
CA GLU A 577 12.88 -30.23 -22.43
C GLU A 577 11.68 -31.17 -22.34
N ARG A 578 11.21 -31.43 -21.10
CA ARG A 578 10.04 -32.26 -20.88
C ARG A 578 8.79 -31.64 -21.51
N PHE A 579 8.55 -30.36 -21.27
CA PHE A 579 7.37 -29.66 -21.78
C PHE A 579 7.30 -29.70 -23.31
N VAL A 580 8.43 -29.47 -23.98
CA VAL A 580 8.53 -29.50 -25.45
C VAL A 580 8.37 -30.91 -26.02
N GLU A 581 8.89 -31.94 -25.35
CA GLU A 581 8.67 -33.34 -25.73
C GLU A 581 7.18 -33.71 -25.66
N GLU A 582 6.45 -33.24 -24.64
CA GLU A 582 5.01 -33.49 -24.56
C GLU A 582 4.21 -32.74 -25.64
N LEU A 583 4.66 -31.55 -26.07
CA LEU A 583 4.10 -30.86 -27.24
C LEU A 583 4.34 -31.65 -28.53
N ARG A 584 5.54 -32.22 -28.70
CA ARG A 584 5.86 -33.09 -29.84
C ARG A 584 4.94 -34.31 -29.87
N ARG A 585 4.72 -34.96 -28.72
CA ARG A 585 3.78 -36.09 -28.58
C ARG A 585 2.32 -35.70 -28.84
N ALA A 586 1.93 -34.47 -28.49
CA ALA A 586 0.61 -33.92 -28.82
C ALA A 586 0.41 -33.67 -30.32
N GLY A 587 1.49 -33.70 -31.12
CA GLY A 587 1.47 -33.52 -32.57
C GLY A 587 1.82 -32.10 -33.03
N LEU A 588 2.49 -31.28 -32.20
CA LEU A 588 2.99 -29.98 -32.63
C LEU A 588 4.08 -30.17 -33.71
N PRO A 589 4.05 -29.43 -34.83
CA PRO A 589 5.09 -29.51 -35.86
C PRO A 589 6.49 -29.22 -35.30
N ALA A 590 7.49 -29.89 -35.86
CA ALA A 590 8.90 -29.68 -35.51
C ALA A 590 9.33 -28.23 -35.75
#